data_AF-A0A1B0FMP0-F1
#
_entry.id   AF-A0A1B0FMP0-F1
#
_cell.length_a   1.000
_cell.length_b   1.000
_cell.length_c   1.000
_cell.angle_alpha   90.00
_cell.angle_beta   90.00
_cell.angle_gamma   90.00
#
_symmetry.space_group_name_H-M   'P 1'
#
loop_
_entity.id
_entity.type
_entity.pdbx_description
1 polymer ?
#
loop_
_entity_poly.entity_id
_entity_poly.type
_entity_poly.pdbx_seq_one_letter_code
_entity_poly.pdbx_strand_id
1 'polypeptide(L)'
;MFSNSKIHLQTDDFEFLSGDTITGTVLLENADLLHFIEIFVALDSEIIVDWNDLEAKTHNGFIMHYDQRFENKLTSINAQRSLVHESMEPGNHCYAFSLKIPRATPSSCTAKFGYIRYELSLVLHETKGFKKLYILPIHIQRRFNLSSNPKLLKPFCKEFNYNTNWWFLSCLSKPFNATIALNSCAFIPGDQIEYSVTIDNGSRYFDIEKIDLILIQKHHFQAERPYKKSRQDIKVLLTTTHNKPCRRLAQCIVNGYLQLPEKLPITSQDPTIIMINYTLHIFVEMRGFNNSTYLRIPIIIGSHNEKIRLMANPALDHVINIADKNECSENLQAECLV
;
A
#
# COMPACT_ATOMS: atom_id res chain seq x y z
N MET A 1 -31.33 -30.86 -8.18
CA MET A 1 -30.10 -30.24 -7.61
C MET A 1 -29.11 -30.02 -8.74
N PHE A 2 -28.28 -28.98 -8.72
CA PHE A 2 -27.29 -28.77 -9.80
C PHE A 2 -26.26 -29.91 -9.83
N SER A 3 -26.13 -30.59 -10.97
CA SER A 3 -25.14 -31.65 -11.18
C SER A 3 -23.77 -31.07 -11.54
N ASN A 4 -23.76 -29.92 -12.22
CA ASN A 4 -22.54 -29.20 -12.59
C ASN A 4 -22.79 -27.68 -12.58
N SER A 5 -21.80 -26.94 -12.08
CA SER A 5 -21.84 -25.48 -12.00
C SER A 5 -20.43 -24.90 -12.12
N LYS A 6 -20.19 -24.06 -13.12
CA LYS A 6 -18.86 -23.48 -13.39
C LYS A 6 -18.95 -22.04 -13.85
N ILE A 7 -17.91 -21.28 -13.53
CA ILE A 7 -17.66 -19.97 -14.10
C ILE A 7 -16.46 -20.09 -15.04
N HIS A 8 -16.60 -19.60 -16.27
CA HIS A 8 -15.51 -19.40 -17.21
C HIS A 8 -15.30 -17.91 -17.42
N LEU A 9 -14.12 -17.41 -17.05
CA LEU A 9 -13.75 -16.03 -17.34
C LEU A 9 -13.18 -15.92 -18.74
N GLN A 10 -13.19 -14.69 -19.28
CA GLN A 10 -12.57 -14.41 -20.58
C GLN A 10 -11.03 -14.47 -20.51
N THR A 11 -10.44 -14.27 -19.33
CA THR A 11 -8.99 -14.32 -19.09
C THR A 11 -8.64 -15.52 -18.22
N ASP A 12 -7.52 -16.18 -18.52
CA ASP A 12 -7.07 -17.41 -17.85
C ASP A 12 -6.12 -17.17 -16.66
N ASP A 13 -5.58 -15.96 -16.49
CA ASP A 13 -4.62 -15.63 -15.41
C ASP A 13 -5.30 -15.26 -14.09
N PHE A 14 -6.60 -14.93 -14.11
CA PHE A 14 -7.38 -14.47 -12.96
C PHE A 14 -6.80 -13.22 -12.28
N GLU A 15 -6.02 -12.43 -13.02
CA GLU A 15 -5.43 -11.18 -12.56
C GLU A 15 -6.19 -9.98 -13.12
N PHE A 16 -6.58 -9.06 -12.25
CA PHE A 16 -7.35 -7.88 -12.62
C PHE A 16 -6.76 -6.62 -11.98
N LEU A 17 -6.97 -5.48 -12.63
CA LEU A 17 -6.66 -4.18 -12.06
C LEU A 17 -7.92 -3.53 -11.50
N SER A 18 -7.75 -2.70 -10.46
CA SER A 18 -8.89 -1.94 -9.93
C SER A 18 -9.49 -1.04 -11.02
N GLY A 19 -10.82 -1.00 -11.10
CA GLY A 19 -11.54 -0.33 -12.19
C GLY A 19 -11.83 -1.20 -13.43
N ASP A 20 -11.26 -2.41 -13.53
CA ASP A 20 -11.58 -3.34 -14.62
C ASP A 20 -13.01 -3.87 -14.55
N THR A 21 -13.43 -4.50 -15.65
CA THR A 21 -14.70 -5.21 -15.72
C THR A 21 -14.42 -6.69 -15.92
N ILE A 22 -14.88 -7.51 -14.99
CA ILE A 22 -14.82 -8.97 -15.06
C ILE A 22 -15.96 -9.42 -15.97
N THR A 23 -15.63 -10.06 -17.08
CA THR A 23 -16.57 -10.66 -18.02
C THR A 23 -16.36 -12.17 -18.07
N GLY A 24 -17.46 -12.90 -18.21
CA GLY A 24 -17.42 -14.35 -18.27
C GLY A 24 -18.76 -14.98 -18.57
N THR A 25 -18.77 -16.31 -18.57
CA THR A 25 -19.95 -17.14 -18.74
C THR A 25 -20.12 -18.09 -17.57
N VAL A 26 -21.36 -18.31 -17.18
CA VAL A 26 -21.78 -19.26 -16.16
C VAL A 26 -22.42 -20.45 -16.87
N LEU A 27 -21.95 -21.65 -16.55
CA LEU A 27 -22.53 -22.91 -17.00
C LEU A 27 -23.22 -23.58 -15.83
N LEU A 28 -24.49 -23.92 -16.02
CA LEU A 28 -25.33 -24.62 -15.04
C LEU A 28 -25.96 -25.83 -15.70
N GLU A 29 -25.97 -26.95 -14.98
CA GLU A 29 -26.62 -28.18 -15.40
C GLU A 29 -27.53 -28.68 -14.28
N ASN A 30 -28.79 -28.94 -14.62
CA ASN A 30 -29.79 -29.48 -13.69
C ASN A 30 -30.63 -30.55 -14.39
N ALA A 31 -30.90 -31.64 -13.67
CA ALA A 31 -31.72 -32.75 -14.16
C ALA A 31 -33.23 -32.52 -13.98
N ASP A 32 -33.62 -31.67 -13.02
CA ASP A 32 -35.01 -31.45 -12.61
C ASP A 32 -35.35 -29.95 -12.67
N LEU A 33 -36.65 -29.64 -12.73
CA LEU A 33 -37.17 -28.29 -12.54
C LEU A 33 -36.80 -27.81 -11.13
N LEU A 34 -36.11 -26.66 -11.04
CA LEU A 34 -35.71 -26.05 -9.78
C LEU A 34 -36.51 -24.77 -9.54
N HIS A 35 -36.90 -24.54 -8.30
CA HIS A 35 -37.49 -23.28 -7.83
C HIS A 35 -36.56 -22.62 -6.82
N PHE A 36 -36.29 -21.33 -7.00
CA PHE A 36 -35.39 -20.54 -6.16
C PHE A 36 -35.77 -19.06 -6.24
N ILE A 37 -35.18 -18.22 -5.39
CA ILE A 37 -35.41 -16.76 -5.45
C ILE A 37 -34.58 -16.18 -6.60
N GLU A 38 -33.28 -16.45 -6.59
CA GLU A 38 -32.34 -15.88 -7.56
C GLU A 38 -31.07 -16.75 -7.69
N ILE A 39 -30.47 -16.75 -8.88
CA ILE A 39 -29.07 -17.14 -9.08
C ILE A 39 -28.31 -15.92 -9.58
N PHE A 40 -27.18 -15.63 -8.94
CA PHE A 40 -26.35 -14.48 -9.26
C PHE A 40 -24.86 -14.80 -9.15
N VAL A 41 -24.04 -14.00 -9.82
CA VAL A 41 -22.59 -13.96 -9.60
C VAL A 41 -22.29 -12.86 -8.60
N ALA A 42 -21.52 -13.17 -7.56
CA ALA A 42 -21.07 -12.22 -6.55
C ALA A 42 -19.56 -12.04 -6.60
N LEU A 43 -19.09 -10.80 -6.50
CA LEU A 43 -17.72 -10.45 -6.22
C LEU A 43 -17.64 -9.96 -4.77
N ASP A 44 -17.02 -10.77 -3.93
CA ASP A 44 -16.85 -10.50 -2.51
C ASP A 44 -15.38 -10.28 -2.18
N SER A 45 -15.15 -9.45 -1.17
CA SER A 45 -13.82 -9.27 -0.59
C SER A 45 -13.80 -9.63 0.89
N GLU A 46 -12.69 -10.20 1.32
CA GLU A 46 -12.41 -10.48 2.71
C GLU A 46 -11.07 -9.87 3.09
N ILE A 47 -11.13 -8.89 4.01
CA ILE A 47 -9.96 -8.27 4.61
C ILE A 47 -9.92 -8.69 6.07
N ILE A 48 -8.94 -9.51 6.44
CA ILE A 48 -8.80 -10.04 7.79
C ILE A 48 -7.47 -9.64 8.38
N VAL A 49 -7.52 -9.20 9.62
CA VAL A 49 -6.39 -8.97 10.49
C VAL A 49 -6.57 -9.82 11.73
N ASP A 50 -5.56 -10.59 12.11
CA ASP A 50 -5.60 -11.50 13.25
C ASP A 50 -4.18 -11.74 13.80
N TRP A 51 -3.99 -11.52 15.09
CA TRP A 51 -2.77 -11.93 15.79
C TRP A 51 -3.02 -12.15 17.28
N ASN A 52 -2.15 -12.93 17.91
CA ASN A 52 -2.07 -13.01 19.37
C ASN A 52 -0.93 -12.13 19.88
N ASP A 53 -1.15 -11.51 21.03
CA ASP A 53 -0.13 -10.74 21.74
C ASP A 53 -0.19 -11.03 23.25
N LEU A 54 0.96 -10.97 23.91
CA LEU A 54 1.05 -11.19 25.35
C LEU A 54 0.80 -9.86 26.07
N GLU A 55 -0.36 -9.74 26.69
CA GLU A 55 -0.77 -8.53 27.41
C GLU A 55 -0.45 -8.65 28.90
N ALA A 56 -0.21 -7.52 29.55
CA ALA A 56 0.02 -7.44 30.98
C ALA A 56 -1.01 -6.51 31.63
N LYS A 57 -1.67 -6.99 32.69
CA LYS A 57 -2.59 -6.18 33.50
C LYS A 57 -2.22 -6.28 34.97
N THR A 58 -2.28 -5.15 35.67
CA THR A 58 -2.13 -5.12 37.12
C THR A 58 -3.45 -5.50 37.77
N HIS A 59 -3.45 -6.56 38.58
CA HIS A 59 -4.59 -6.98 39.38
C HIS A 59 -4.12 -7.19 40.82
N ASN A 60 -4.71 -6.47 41.77
CA ASN A 60 -4.37 -6.53 43.20
C ASN A 60 -2.87 -6.34 43.50
N GLY A 61 -2.19 -5.47 42.73
CA GLY A 61 -0.76 -5.20 42.89
C GLY A 61 0.18 -6.19 42.19
N PHE A 62 -0.34 -7.27 41.60
CA PHE A 62 0.43 -8.23 40.81
C PHE A 62 0.27 -7.98 39.31
N ILE A 63 1.37 -8.12 38.56
CA ILE A 63 1.35 -8.08 37.09
C ILE A 63 0.99 -9.48 36.60
N MET A 64 -0.17 -9.60 35.97
CA MET A 64 -0.63 -10.84 35.35
C MET A 64 -0.46 -10.74 33.83
N HIS A 65 0.21 -11.72 33.25
CA HIS A 65 0.36 -11.86 31.80
C HIS A 65 -0.72 -12.80 31.25
N TYR A 66 -1.31 -12.45 30.11
CA TYR A 66 -2.29 -13.29 29.43
C TYR A 66 -2.20 -13.14 27.91
N ASP A 67 -2.50 -14.20 27.17
CA ASP A 67 -2.59 -14.15 25.72
C ASP A 67 -3.89 -13.48 25.29
N GLN A 68 -3.77 -12.45 24.46
CA GLN A 68 -4.90 -11.72 23.89
C GLN A 68 -4.88 -11.85 22.38
N ARG A 69 -5.96 -12.40 21.83
CA ARG A 69 -6.22 -12.37 20.39
C ARG A 69 -6.77 -10.99 19.99
N PHE A 70 -6.21 -10.41 18.96
CA PHE A 70 -6.61 -9.16 18.35
C PHE A 70 -7.07 -9.42 16.93
N GLU A 71 -8.28 -8.98 16.59
CA GLU A 71 -8.87 -9.26 15.28
C GLU A 71 -9.64 -8.06 14.72
N ASN A 72 -9.73 -8.03 13.39
CA ASN A 72 -10.63 -7.18 12.64
C ASN A 72 -10.94 -7.81 11.29
N LYS A 73 -12.19 -7.65 10.83
CA LYS A 73 -12.65 -8.14 9.55
C LYS A 73 -13.44 -7.05 8.85
N LEU A 74 -13.05 -6.73 7.62
CA LEU A 74 -13.73 -5.76 6.77
C LEU A 74 -14.03 -6.36 5.39
N THR A 75 -14.99 -5.74 4.72
CA THR A 75 -15.36 -6.01 3.33
C THR A 75 -15.27 -4.70 2.56
N SER A 76 -14.44 -4.67 1.53
CA SER A 76 -14.24 -3.53 0.62
C SER A 76 -15.14 -3.58 -0.62
N ILE A 77 -15.48 -4.78 -1.09
CA ILE A 77 -16.39 -5.02 -2.21
C ILE A 77 -17.44 -6.04 -1.77
N ASN A 78 -18.68 -5.71 -2.08
CA ASN A 78 -19.80 -6.63 -2.14
C ASN A 78 -20.62 -6.19 -3.37
N ALA A 79 -20.39 -6.85 -4.50
CA ALA A 79 -21.05 -6.55 -5.76
C ALA A 79 -21.68 -7.82 -6.32
N GLN A 80 -22.88 -7.70 -6.88
CA GLN A 80 -23.59 -8.86 -7.43
C GLN A 80 -24.21 -8.56 -8.78
N ARG A 81 -24.35 -9.61 -9.60
CA ARG A 81 -25.04 -9.59 -10.88
C ARG A 81 -25.99 -10.78 -11.00
N SER A 82 -27.28 -10.47 -10.96
CA SER A 82 -28.37 -11.41 -11.20
C SER A 82 -28.28 -12.06 -12.58
N LEU A 83 -28.53 -13.37 -12.64
CA LEU A 83 -28.58 -14.14 -13.89
C LEU A 83 -30.01 -14.59 -14.20
N VAL A 84 -30.69 -15.18 -13.22
CA VAL A 84 -32.02 -15.80 -13.36
C VAL A 84 -32.77 -15.77 -12.03
N HIS A 85 -34.09 -15.72 -12.08
CA HIS A 85 -34.98 -15.66 -10.92
C HIS A 85 -36.04 -16.76 -11.00
N GLU A 86 -36.68 -17.03 -9.86
CA GLU A 86 -37.89 -17.86 -9.69
C GLU A 86 -37.72 -19.36 -9.96
N SER A 87 -37.27 -19.74 -11.16
CA SER A 87 -37.12 -21.14 -11.54
C SER A 87 -36.14 -21.39 -12.69
N MET A 88 -35.80 -22.66 -12.88
CA MET A 88 -34.97 -23.14 -13.99
C MET A 88 -35.43 -24.51 -14.46
N GLU A 89 -35.77 -24.62 -15.74
CA GLU A 89 -36.12 -25.87 -16.40
C GLU A 89 -34.93 -26.85 -16.44
N PRO A 90 -35.17 -28.17 -16.50
CA PRO A 90 -34.11 -29.16 -16.72
C PRO A 90 -33.26 -28.85 -17.97
N GLY A 91 -31.94 -29.01 -17.87
CA GLY A 91 -31.03 -28.93 -19.01
C GLY A 91 -29.71 -28.24 -18.72
N ASN A 92 -29.07 -27.79 -19.81
CA ASN A 92 -27.81 -27.05 -19.80
C ASN A 92 -28.09 -25.57 -20.06
N HIS A 93 -27.69 -24.71 -19.12
CA HIS A 93 -27.91 -23.27 -19.20
C HIS A 93 -26.57 -22.54 -19.25
N CYS A 94 -26.51 -21.50 -20.09
CA CYS A 94 -25.34 -20.66 -20.27
C CYS A 94 -25.73 -19.19 -20.15
N TYR A 95 -25.15 -18.48 -19.17
CA TYR A 95 -25.41 -17.06 -18.93
C TYR A 95 -24.13 -16.25 -18.99
N ALA A 96 -24.10 -15.21 -19.81
CA ALA A 96 -23.03 -14.23 -19.78
C ALA A 96 -23.22 -13.23 -18.63
N PHE A 97 -22.13 -12.81 -18.00
CA PHE A 97 -22.15 -11.77 -16.97
C PHE A 97 -21.02 -10.76 -17.16
N SER A 98 -21.22 -9.60 -16.53
CA SER A 98 -20.27 -8.50 -16.50
C SER A 98 -20.36 -7.80 -15.15
N LEU A 99 -19.25 -7.71 -14.43
CA LEU A 99 -19.14 -7.09 -13.10
C LEU A 99 -17.99 -6.09 -13.06
N LYS A 100 -18.25 -4.87 -12.61
CA LYS A 100 -17.22 -3.82 -12.55
C LYS A 100 -16.53 -3.79 -11.19
N ILE A 101 -15.20 -3.83 -11.19
CA ILE A 101 -14.38 -3.66 -9.99
C ILE A 101 -14.32 -2.16 -9.66
N PRO A 102 -14.66 -1.74 -8.44
CA PRO A 102 -14.49 -0.35 -8.02
C PRO A 102 -13.03 0.14 -8.18
N ARG A 103 -12.86 1.43 -8.46
CA ARG A 103 -11.50 2.00 -8.65
C ARG A 103 -10.68 1.99 -7.35
N ALA A 104 -11.34 2.23 -6.21
CA ALA A 104 -10.73 2.28 -4.89
C ALA A 104 -10.47 0.89 -4.25
N THR A 105 -10.66 -0.20 -5.01
CA THR A 105 -10.41 -1.56 -4.52
C THR A 105 -8.93 -1.74 -4.16
N PRO A 106 -8.60 -2.10 -2.91
CA PRO A 106 -7.21 -2.30 -2.50
C PRO A 106 -6.59 -3.51 -3.19
N SER A 107 -5.26 -3.59 -3.17
CA SER A 107 -4.57 -4.74 -3.75
C SER A 107 -4.75 -5.98 -2.88
N SER A 108 -4.94 -7.13 -3.52
CA SER A 108 -4.77 -8.44 -2.90
C SER A 108 -3.43 -8.53 -2.19
N CYS A 109 -3.45 -9.01 -0.95
CA CYS A 109 -2.26 -9.05 -0.11
C CYS A 109 -2.31 -10.25 0.82
N THR A 110 -1.16 -10.92 1.00
CA THR A 110 -0.96 -11.86 2.11
C THR A 110 0.22 -11.34 2.92
N ALA A 111 -0.01 -11.11 4.21
CA ALA A 111 0.97 -10.55 5.12
C ALA A 111 0.96 -11.30 6.45
N LYS A 112 1.88 -10.95 7.34
CA LYS A 112 2.15 -11.71 8.57
C LYS A 112 0.95 -11.84 9.51
N PHE A 113 0.15 -10.78 9.63
CA PHE A 113 -0.97 -10.70 10.58
C PHE A 113 -2.32 -10.53 9.88
N GLY A 114 -2.40 -10.87 8.58
CA GLY A 114 -3.65 -10.67 7.84
C GLY A 114 -3.52 -10.79 6.33
N TYR A 115 -4.65 -10.67 5.65
CA TYR A 115 -4.74 -10.72 4.20
C TYR A 115 -5.90 -9.88 3.65
N ILE A 116 -5.81 -9.57 2.36
CA ILE A 116 -6.87 -9.03 1.51
C ILE A 116 -7.07 -10.03 0.38
N ARG A 117 -8.27 -10.62 0.29
CA ARG A 117 -8.63 -11.62 -0.74
C ARG A 117 -9.93 -11.25 -1.41
N TYR A 118 -10.05 -11.66 -2.67
CA TYR A 118 -11.24 -11.51 -3.49
C TYR A 118 -11.66 -12.85 -4.05
N GLU A 119 -12.96 -13.06 -4.10
CA GLU A 119 -13.54 -14.24 -4.72
C GLU A 119 -14.74 -13.84 -5.58
N LEU A 120 -14.84 -14.52 -6.71
CA LEU A 120 -16.03 -14.53 -7.53
C LEU A 120 -16.80 -15.80 -7.22
N SER A 121 -18.05 -15.70 -6.81
CA SER A 121 -18.87 -16.86 -6.48
C SER A 121 -20.17 -16.90 -7.28
N LEU A 122 -20.58 -18.10 -7.67
CA LEU A 122 -21.92 -18.36 -8.20
C LEU A 122 -22.80 -18.75 -7.03
N VAL A 123 -23.84 -17.95 -6.76
CA VAL A 123 -24.68 -18.08 -5.58
C VAL A 123 -26.11 -18.40 -5.98
N LEU A 124 -26.66 -19.43 -5.34
CA LEU A 124 -28.07 -19.77 -5.38
C LEU A 124 -28.74 -19.22 -4.12
N HIS A 125 -29.76 -18.39 -4.28
CA HIS A 125 -30.59 -17.87 -3.21
C HIS A 125 -31.90 -18.66 -3.15
N GLU A 126 -32.08 -19.41 -2.07
CA GLU A 126 -33.31 -20.12 -1.76
C GLU A 126 -34.00 -19.51 -0.54
N THR A 127 -35.23 -19.90 -0.26
CA THR A 127 -35.99 -19.45 0.92
C THR A 127 -35.30 -19.76 2.25
N LYS A 128 -34.42 -20.77 2.27
CA LYS A 128 -33.65 -21.17 3.45
C LYS A 128 -32.32 -20.41 3.60
N GLY A 129 -31.90 -19.65 2.59
CA GLY A 129 -30.65 -18.87 2.60
C GLY A 129 -29.84 -19.00 1.32
N PHE A 130 -28.57 -18.61 1.41
CA PHE A 130 -27.64 -18.57 0.28
C PHE A 130 -26.76 -19.82 0.24
N LYS A 131 -26.56 -20.36 -0.96
CA LYS A 131 -25.64 -21.46 -1.23
C LYS A 131 -24.67 -21.10 -2.34
N LYS A 132 -23.37 -21.13 -2.05
CA LYS A 132 -22.32 -20.99 -3.07
C LYS A 132 -22.24 -22.30 -3.86
N LEU A 133 -22.57 -22.24 -5.15
CA LEU A 133 -22.47 -23.35 -6.10
C LEU A 133 -21.04 -23.50 -6.64
N TYR A 134 -20.35 -22.37 -6.82
CA TYR A 134 -18.98 -22.31 -7.32
C TYR A 134 -18.25 -21.12 -6.71
N ILE A 135 -16.96 -21.27 -6.43
CA ILE A 135 -16.10 -20.21 -5.88
C ILE A 135 -14.81 -20.18 -6.70
N LEU A 136 -14.45 -18.99 -7.18
CA LEU A 136 -13.26 -18.72 -7.96
C LEU A 136 -12.45 -17.60 -7.29
N PRO A 137 -11.32 -17.91 -6.64
CA PRO A 137 -10.41 -16.89 -6.13
C PRO A 137 -9.81 -16.07 -7.29
N ILE A 138 -9.74 -14.75 -7.12
CA ILE A 138 -9.12 -13.86 -8.11
C ILE A 138 -8.12 -12.92 -7.45
N HIS A 139 -7.15 -12.43 -8.22
CA HIS A 139 -6.18 -11.44 -7.76
C HIS A 139 -6.53 -10.05 -8.31
N ILE A 140 -6.64 -9.05 -7.43
CA ILE A 140 -6.87 -7.66 -7.85
C ILE A 140 -5.69 -6.81 -7.41
N GLN A 141 -5.10 -6.05 -8.33
CA GLN A 141 -4.07 -5.06 -8.02
C GLN A 141 -4.63 -3.64 -8.16
N ARG A 142 -4.42 -2.80 -7.14
CA ARG A 142 -4.82 -1.38 -7.16
C ARG A 142 -4.09 -0.66 -8.29
N ARG A 143 -4.84 -0.03 -9.20
CA ARG A 143 -4.27 0.93 -10.14
C ARG A 143 -3.79 2.16 -9.39
N PHE A 144 -2.52 2.49 -9.59
CA PHE A 144 -1.92 3.72 -9.13
C PHE A 144 -0.94 4.24 -10.20
N ASN A 145 -1.39 5.21 -10.98
CA ASN A 145 -0.58 5.87 -12.00
C ASN A 145 0.18 7.03 -11.38
N LEU A 146 1.51 6.98 -11.35
CA LEU A 146 2.31 8.07 -10.78
C LEU A 146 2.21 9.36 -11.58
N SER A 147 1.99 9.27 -12.90
CA SER A 147 1.79 10.44 -13.77
C SER A 147 0.53 11.24 -13.44
N SER A 148 -0.41 10.69 -12.66
CA SER A 148 -1.57 11.44 -12.16
C SER A 148 -1.19 12.53 -11.16
N ASN A 149 -0.04 12.40 -10.48
CA ASN A 149 0.51 13.43 -9.59
C ASN A 149 1.98 13.74 -9.97
N PRO A 150 2.20 14.62 -10.96
CA PRO A 150 3.54 14.93 -11.45
C PRO A 150 4.49 15.51 -10.40
N LYS A 151 3.99 16.02 -9.27
CA LYS A 151 4.82 16.52 -8.17
C LYS A 151 5.68 15.41 -7.55
N LEU A 152 5.16 14.18 -7.53
CA LEU A 152 5.84 13.03 -6.94
C LEU A 152 7.05 12.56 -7.76
N LEU A 153 7.06 12.87 -9.06
CA LEU A 153 8.10 12.49 -10.02
C LEU A 153 9.23 13.53 -10.13
N LYS A 154 9.13 14.63 -9.38
CA LYS A 154 10.19 15.65 -9.36
C LYS A 154 11.35 15.19 -8.46
N PRO A 155 12.59 15.63 -8.76
CA PRO A 155 13.70 15.46 -7.84
C PRO A 155 13.36 15.97 -6.45
N PHE A 156 13.68 15.16 -5.46
CA PHE A 156 13.48 15.49 -4.06
C PHE A 156 14.80 15.97 -3.47
N CYS A 157 14.75 17.04 -2.69
CA CYS A 157 15.91 17.50 -1.92
C CYS A 157 15.43 17.91 -0.52
N LYS A 158 16.16 17.48 0.51
CA LYS A 158 15.90 17.84 1.90
C LYS A 158 17.19 18.07 2.66
N GLU A 159 17.26 19.22 3.29
CA GLU A 159 18.32 19.58 4.22
C GLU A 159 17.93 19.21 5.66
N PHE A 160 18.91 18.82 6.44
CA PHE A 160 18.76 18.46 7.83
C PHE A 160 19.96 18.96 8.63
N ASN A 161 19.69 19.75 9.65
CA ASN A 161 20.71 20.27 10.56
C ASN A 161 20.61 19.51 11.87
N TYR A 162 21.64 18.73 12.18
CA TYR A 162 21.77 18.06 13.45
C TYR A 162 22.69 18.86 14.35
N ASN A 163 22.20 19.31 15.51
CA ASN A 163 23.02 19.99 16.49
C ASN A 163 22.66 19.54 17.91
N THR A 164 23.50 18.69 18.51
CA THR A 164 23.40 18.36 19.92
C THR A 164 24.32 19.27 20.71
N ASN A 165 23.76 20.30 21.33
CA ASN A 165 24.54 21.25 22.11
C ASN A 165 24.61 20.79 23.57
N TRP A 166 25.73 20.22 23.99
CA TRP A 166 25.95 19.82 25.38
C TRP A 166 26.75 20.90 26.11
N TRP A 167 26.02 21.82 26.73
CA TRP A 167 26.47 22.97 27.52
C TRP A 167 27.56 22.70 28.57
N PHE A 168 27.66 21.49 29.14
CA PHE A 168 28.71 21.14 30.09
C PHE A 168 29.80 20.20 29.53
N LEU A 169 29.61 19.64 28.33
CA LEU A 169 30.52 18.69 27.66
C LEU A 169 30.58 18.98 26.16
N SER A 170 31.16 20.11 25.76
CA SER A 170 31.25 20.51 24.35
C SER A 170 32.01 19.50 23.48
N CYS A 171 32.87 18.67 24.08
CA CYS A 171 33.56 17.55 23.42
C CYS A 171 32.64 16.41 22.97
N LEU A 172 31.40 16.37 23.46
CA LEU A 172 30.38 15.38 23.07
C LEU A 172 29.42 15.92 22.01
N SER A 173 29.58 17.17 21.57
CA SER A 173 28.78 17.75 20.50
C SER A 173 29.12 17.11 19.14
N LYS A 174 28.07 16.76 18.37
CA LYS A 174 28.16 16.13 17.06
C LYS A 174 27.42 16.94 15.98
N PRO A 175 27.71 18.23 15.79
CA PRO A 175 26.98 19.02 14.81
C PRO A 175 27.32 18.56 13.39
N PHE A 176 26.32 18.37 12.55
CA PHE A 176 26.50 18.18 11.12
C PHE A 176 25.27 18.64 10.35
N ASN A 177 25.47 19.09 9.11
CA ASN A 177 24.40 19.39 8.18
C ASN A 177 24.41 18.33 7.08
N ALA A 178 23.26 17.72 6.81
CA ALA A 178 23.10 16.72 5.76
C ALA A 178 22.09 17.21 4.73
N THR A 179 22.42 17.09 3.46
CA THR A 179 21.52 17.33 2.33
C THR A 179 21.33 16.03 1.58
N ILE A 180 20.08 15.58 1.47
CA ILE A 180 19.72 14.35 0.76
C ILE A 180 18.95 14.74 -0.48
N ALA A 181 19.48 14.35 -1.63
CA ALA A 181 18.82 14.49 -2.92
C ALA A 181 18.48 13.10 -3.49
N LEU A 182 17.27 12.96 -4.02
CA LEU A 182 16.81 11.79 -4.77
C LEU A 182 16.31 12.23 -6.16
N ASN A 183 16.41 11.35 -7.15
CA ASN A 183 15.82 11.58 -8.48
C ASN A 183 14.29 11.71 -8.45
N SER A 184 13.62 11.03 -7.52
CA SER A 184 12.17 11.07 -7.29
C SER A 184 11.83 10.57 -5.87
N CYS A 185 10.59 10.78 -5.41
CA CYS A 185 10.03 10.06 -4.25
C CYS A 185 8.99 9.01 -4.65
N ALA A 186 8.67 8.90 -5.93
CA ALA A 186 7.76 7.92 -6.47
C ALA A 186 8.39 7.11 -7.61
N PHE A 187 8.18 5.80 -7.55
CA PHE A 187 8.83 4.80 -8.39
C PHE A 187 7.86 3.67 -8.73
N ILE A 188 8.12 2.94 -9.80
CA ILE A 188 7.49 1.66 -10.08
C ILE A 188 8.44 0.50 -9.74
N PRO A 189 7.95 -0.73 -9.54
CA PRO A 189 8.82 -1.89 -9.40
C PRO A 189 9.85 -1.98 -10.54
N GLY A 190 11.10 -2.27 -10.21
CA GLY A 190 12.21 -2.29 -11.18
C GLY A 190 12.93 -0.93 -11.40
N ASP A 191 12.40 0.19 -10.90
CA ASP A 191 13.08 1.48 -11.01
C ASP A 191 14.36 1.57 -10.15
N GLN A 192 15.17 2.58 -10.43
CA GLN A 192 16.34 2.95 -9.64
C GLN A 192 16.08 4.19 -8.80
N ILE A 193 16.27 4.06 -7.48
CA ILE A 193 16.32 5.21 -6.58
C ILE A 193 17.76 5.73 -6.57
N GLU A 194 18.02 6.77 -7.35
CA GLU A 194 19.32 7.45 -7.36
C GLU A 194 19.37 8.43 -6.20
N TYR A 195 20.49 8.46 -5.49
CA TYR A 195 20.67 9.34 -4.34
C TYR A 195 22.02 10.04 -4.34
N SER A 196 22.02 11.23 -3.73
CA SER A 196 23.21 11.98 -3.33
C SER A 196 23.02 12.45 -1.89
N VAL A 197 23.94 12.06 -1.02
CA VAL A 197 23.98 12.47 0.39
C VAL A 197 25.22 13.33 0.60
N THR A 198 25.02 14.64 0.76
CA THR A 198 26.08 15.59 1.11
C THR A 198 26.07 15.80 2.60
N ILE A 199 27.21 15.65 3.27
CA ILE A 199 27.34 15.93 4.70
C ILE A 199 28.46 16.93 4.92
N ASP A 200 28.14 18.01 5.63
CA ASP A 200 29.09 18.93 6.23
C ASP A 200 29.24 18.58 7.72
N ASN A 201 30.35 17.91 8.06
CA ASN A 201 30.63 17.48 9.42
C ASN A 201 31.31 18.60 10.22
N GLY A 202 30.49 19.39 10.91
CA GLY A 202 30.96 20.44 11.82
C GLY A 202 31.54 19.95 13.14
N SER A 203 31.53 18.63 13.43
CA SER A 203 32.10 18.12 14.67
C SER A 203 33.62 18.27 14.68
N ARG A 204 34.15 18.73 15.81
CA ARG A 204 35.60 18.83 16.07
C ARG A 204 36.21 17.53 16.57
N TYR A 205 35.39 16.61 17.07
CA TYR A 205 35.83 15.45 17.85
C TYR A 205 35.55 14.13 17.15
N PHE A 206 34.49 14.05 16.33
CA PHE A 206 34.00 12.79 15.79
C PHE A 206 34.00 12.76 14.26
N ASP A 207 34.50 11.65 13.72
CA ASP A 207 34.37 11.29 12.31
C ASP A 207 33.02 10.59 12.07
N ILE A 208 32.53 10.65 10.84
CA ILE A 208 31.41 9.83 10.40
C ILE A 208 31.97 8.46 10.02
N GLU A 209 31.54 7.42 10.72
CA GLU A 209 32.01 6.05 10.51
C GLU A 209 31.23 5.35 9.41
N LYS A 210 29.94 5.67 9.29
CA LYS A 210 29.05 4.96 8.37
C LYS A 210 27.87 5.83 7.96
N ILE A 211 27.46 5.69 6.70
CA ILE A 211 26.15 6.14 6.22
C ILE A 211 25.45 4.93 5.64
N ASP A 212 24.31 4.55 6.21
CA ASP A 212 23.43 3.52 5.63
C ASP A 212 22.21 4.14 4.98
N LEU A 213 21.87 3.64 3.81
CA LEU A 213 20.58 3.86 3.16
C LEU A 213 19.81 2.54 3.17
N ILE A 214 18.68 2.53 3.86
CA ILE A 214 17.88 1.33 4.12
C ILE A 214 16.46 1.57 3.60
N LEU A 215 16.08 0.89 2.52
CA LEU A 215 14.69 0.91 2.06
C LEU A 215 13.88 -0.10 2.88
N ILE A 216 12.83 0.39 3.52
CA ILE A 216 11.98 -0.39 4.40
C ILE A 216 10.55 -0.43 3.85
N GLN A 217 9.98 -1.62 3.78
CA GLN A 217 8.55 -1.86 3.59
C GLN A 217 7.88 -2.07 4.95
N LYS A 218 6.85 -1.28 5.24
CA LYS A 218 6.09 -1.33 6.49
C LYS A 218 4.67 -1.77 6.19
N HIS A 219 4.25 -2.85 6.84
CA HIS A 219 2.86 -3.29 6.87
C HIS A 219 2.26 -2.80 8.18
N HIS A 220 1.15 -2.08 8.09
CA HIS A 220 0.39 -1.61 9.23
C HIS A 220 -0.92 -2.38 9.32
N PHE A 221 -1.19 -2.96 10.48
CA PHE A 221 -2.37 -3.77 10.77
C PHE A 221 -3.18 -3.09 11.86
N GLN A 222 -4.51 -3.04 11.71
CA GLN A 222 -5.41 -2.45 12.69
C GLN A 222 -6.46 -3.45 13.14
N ALA A 223 -6.35 -3.93 14.37
CA ALA A 223 -7.38 -4.69 15.04
C ALA A 223 -8.42 -3.75 15.67
N GLU A 224 -9.65 -4.23 15.81
CA GLU A 224 -10.75 -3.52 16.50
C GLU A 224 -11.19 -4.26 17.76
N ARG A 225 -11.07 -5.59 17.78
CA ARG A 225 -11.39 -6.42 18.94
C ARG A 225 -10.11 -6.97 19.57
N PRO A 226 -10.08 -7.14 20.91
CA PRO A 226 -11.09 -6.69 21.90
C PRO A 226 -11.16 -5.16 22.06
N TYR A 227 -10.15 -4.44 21.61
CA TYR A 227 -10.10 -2.98 21.53
C TYR A 227 -9.16 -2.58 20.39
N LYS A 228 -9.24 -1.32 19.95
CA LYS A 228 -8.40 -0.80 18.86
C LYS A 228 -6.93 -0.92 19.23
N LYS A 229 -6.20 -1.70 18.44
CA LYS A 229 -4.74 -1.87 18.57
C LYS A 229 -4.14 -1.93 17.18
N SER A 230 -3.01 -1.25 17.00
CA SER A 230 -2.24 -1.33 15.78
C SER A 230 -0.99 -2.17 15.98
N ARG A 231 -0.57 -2.84 14.90
CA ARG A 231 0.69 -3.59 14.85
C ARG A 231 1.39 -3.26 13.55
N GLN A 232 2.72 -3.21 13.60
CA GLN A 232 3.54 -3.04 12.41
C GLN A 232 4.40 -4.28 12.18
N ASP A 233 4.54 -4.66 10.92
CA ASP A 233 5.56 -5.60 10.45
C ASP A 233 6.50 -4.85 9.52
N ILE A 234 7.79 -4.92 9.82
CA ILE A 234 8.82 -4.12 9.17
C ILE A 234 9.75 -5.06 8.42
N LYS A 235 9.83 -4.89 7.10
CA LYS A 235 10.70 -5.65 6.22
C LYS A 235 11.76 -4.72 5.61
N VAL A 236 13.02 -5.02 5.85
CA VAL A 236 14.14 -4.37 5.13
C VAL A 236 14.20 -4.97 3.73
N LEU A 237 14.10 -4.14 2.70
CA LEU A 237 14.15 -4.57 1.31
C LEU A 237 15.55 -4.45 0.73
N LEU A 238 16.18 -3.31 0.94
CA LEU A 238 17.49 -2.98 0.38
C LEU A 238 18.30 -2.22 1.42
N THR A 239 19.61 -2.47 1.44
CA THR A 239 20.56 -1.75 2.27
C THR A 239 21.79 -1.42 1.44
N THR A 240 22.27 -0.18 1.51
CA THR A 240 23.59 0.21 1.01
C THR A 240 24.34 0.95 2.09
N THR A 241 25.63 0.64 2.23
CA THR A 241 26.48 1.15 3.29
C THR A 241 27.69 1.84 2.69
N HIS A 242 27.98 3.04 3.19
CA HIS A 242 29.20 3.78 2.89
C HIS A 242 30.04 3.93 4.15
N ASN A 243 31.26 3.37 4.12
CA ASN A 243 32.14 3.33 5.28
C ASN A 243 33.13 4.49 5.29
N LYS A 244 33.36 5.06 6.47
CA LYS A 244 34.23 6.20 6.76
C LYS A 244 34.08 7.35 5.74
N PRO A 245 32.85 7.81 5.47
CA PRO A 245 32.59 8.74 4.38
C PRO A 245 33.14 10.14 4.66
N CYS A 246 33.25 10.55 5.93
CA CYS A 246 33.65 11.91 6.29
C CYS A 246 34.50 11.97 7.55
N ARG A 247 35.56 12.77 7.51
CA ARG A 247 36.33 13.14 8.71
C ARG A 247 35.65 14.30 9.45
N ARG A 248 36.05 14.54 10.68
CA ARG A 248 35.75 15.77 11.43
C ARG A 248 36.14 17.02 10.65
N LEU A 249 35.36 18.09 10.78
CA LEU A 249 35.57 19.40 10.14
C LEU A 249 35.78 19.31 8.62
N ALA A 250 35.06 18.40 7.97
CA ALA A 250 35.16 18.18 6.54
C ALA A 250 33.78 18.01 5.92
N GLN A 251 33.72 18.23 4.61
CA GLN A 251 32.56 17.94 3.78
C GLN A 251 32.81 16.66 2.98
N CYS A 252 31.78 15.82 2.85
CA CYS A 252 31.79 14.68 1.94
C CYS A 252 30.50 14.63 1.13
N ILE A 253 30.58 13.97 -0.03
CA ILE A 253 29.42 13.66 -0.87
C ILE A 253 29.47 12.17 -1.18
N VAL A 254 28.33 11.50 -0.98
CA VAL A 254 28.16 10.08 -1.22
C VAL A 254 27.03 9.89 -2.20
N ASN A 255 27.34 9.25 -3.34
CA ASN A 255 26.38 9.00 -4.42
C ASN A 255 26.18 7.50 -4.61
N GLY A 256 25.02 7.12 -5.12
CA GLY A 256 24.74 5.75 -5.50
C GLY A 256 23.30 5.57 -5.94
N TYR A 257 22.90 4.30 -6.05
CA TYR A 257 21.53 3.94 -6.38
C TYR A 257 21.08 2.70 -5.60
N LEU A 258 19.77 2.57 -5.41
CA LEU A 258 19.12 1.36 -4.92
C LEU A 258 18.24 0.81 -6.05
N GLN A 259 18.54 -0.40 -6.51
CA GLN A 259 17.76 -1.09 -7.54
C GLN A 259 16.52 -1.74 -6.91
N LEU A 260 15.33 -1.27 -7.26
CA LEU A 260 14.09 -1.87 -6.76
C LEU A 260 13.88 -3.27 -7.37
N PRO A 261 13.35 -4.23 -6.59
CA PRO A 261 12.89 -5.50 -7.13
C PRO A 261 11.82 -5.32 -8.22
N GLU A 262 11.82 -6.21 -9.21
CA GLU A 262 10.84 -6.21 -10.31
C GLU A 262 9.41 -6.48 -9.84
N LYS A 263 9.24 -7.10 -8.66
CA LYS A 263 7.95 -7.36 -8.04
C LYS A 263 7.91 -6.76 -6.64
N LEU A 264 7.05 -5.77 -6.46
CA LEU A 264 6.76 -5.13 -5.17
C LEU A 264 5.27 -4.84 -5.03
N PRO A 265 4.69 -4.99 -3.82
CA PRO A 265 3.36 -4.48 -3.55
C PRO A 265 3.26 -2.96 -3.76
N ILE A 266 2.15 -2.51 -4.33
CA ILE A 266 1.88 -1.09 -4.56
C ILE A 266 1.58 -0.40 -3.22
N THR A 267 2.02 0.86 -3.07
CA THR A 267 1.73 1.66 -1.88
C THR A 267 0.22 1.87 -1.71
N SER A 268 -0.29 1.61 -0.51
CA SER A 268 -1.70 1.82 -0.17
C SER A 268 -2.08 3.30 -0.36
N GLN A 269 -3.19 3.54 -1.09
CA GLN A 269 -3.69 4.89 -1.38
C GLN A 269 -4.78 5.33 -0.41
N ASP A 270 -5.63 4.39 -0.03
CA ASP A 270 -6.82 4.61 0.76
C ASP A 270 -6.65 3.89 2.11
N PRO A 271 -7.07 4.48 3.24
CA PRO A 271 -6.90 3.88 4.55
C PRO A 271 -7.76 2.61 4.67
N THR A 272 -7.11 1.50 5.05
CA THR A 272 -7.78 0.23 5.37
C THR A 272 -7.12 -0.40 6.59
N ILE A 273 -7.63 -1.54 7.05
CA ILE A 273 -7.05 -2.23 8.22
C ILE A 273 -5.71 -2.91 7.93
N ILE A 274 -5.31 -3.03 6.66
CA ILE A 274 -3.98 -3.48 6.22
C ILE A 274 -3.42 -2.45 5.25
N MET A 275 -2.33 -1.77 5.62
CA MET A 275 -1.68 -0.79 4.75
C MET A 275 -0.23 -1.14 4.50
N ILE A 276 0.24 -0.91 3.28
CA ILE A 276 1.62 -1.12 2.86
C ILE A 276 2.24 0.21 2.47
N ASN A 277 3.28 0.62 3.19
CA ASN A 277 3.99 1.88 2.97
C ASN A 277 5.49 1.64 2.90
N TYR A 278 6.22 2.50 2.19
CA TYR A 278 7.67 2.41 2.05
C TYR A 278 8.34 3.66 2.59
N THR A 279 9.49 3.47 3.25
CA THR A 279 10.30 4.58 3.75
C THR A 279 11.77 4.29 3.54
N LEU A 280 12.49 5.24 2.94
CA LEU A 280 13.94 5.23 2.89
C LEU A 280 14.48 5.83 4.19
N HIS A 281 15.21 5.03 4.94
CA HIS A 281 15.90 5.44 6.15
C HIS A 281 17.36 5.74 5.80
N ILE A 282 17.83 6.94 6.14
CA ILE A 282 19.25 7.32 6.06
C ILE A 282 19.78 7.39 7.48
N PHE A 283 20.75 6.54 7.79
CA PHE A 283 21.37 6.44 9.10
C PHE A 283 22.80 6.94 9.03
N VAL A 284 23.13 7.95 9.84
CA VAL A 284 24.48 8.49 9.94
C VAL A 284 25.06 8.10 11.29
N GLU A 285 26.12 7.30 11.26
CA GLU A 285 26.83 6.81 12.43
C GLU A 285 28.12 7.61 12.64
N MET A 286 28.30 8.14 13.84
CA MET A 286 29.52 8.84 14.26
C MET A 286 30.12 8.13 15.46
N ARG A 287 31.44 7.96 15.44
CA ARG A 287 32.21 7.27 16.48
C ARG A 287 31.84 7.74 17.89
N GLY A 288 31.77 6.84 18.87
CA GLY A 288 31.47 7.16 20.28
C GLY A 288 30.01 6.90 20.69
N PHE A 289 29.63 7.27 21.93
CA PHE A 289 28.33 6.92 22.54
C PHE A 289 27.12 7.11 21.59
N ASN A 290 26.21 6.11 21.64
CA ASN A 290 25.08 5.78 20.76
C ASN A 290 24.11 6.93 20.40
N ASN A 291 24.57 7.92 19.66
CA ASN A 291 23.72 8.95 19.07
C ASN A 291 23.84 8.85 17.56
N SER A 292 23.07 7.94 16.99
CA SER A 292 22.86 7.85 15.56
C SER A 292 21.64 8.66 15.16
N THR A 293 21.77 9.40 14.06
CA THR A 293 20.67 10.18 13.51
C THR A 293 20.02 9.37 12.39
N TYR A 294 18.69 9.28 12.40
CA TYR A 294 17.93 8.68 11.32
C TYR A 294 17.08 9.73 10.62
N LEU A 295 17.16 9.75 9.29
CA LEU A 295 16.28 10.54 8.43
C LEU A 295 15.35 9.59 7.71
N ARG A 296 14.08 9.97 7.60
CA ARG A 296 13.05 9.14 6.96
C ARG A 296 12.44 9.92 5.82
N ILE A 297 12.49 9.35 4.63
CA ILE A 297 11.87 9.89 3.42
C ILE A 297 10.79 8.89 3.00
N PRO A 298 9.51 9.29 2.90
CA PRO A 298 8.47 8.42 2.37
C PRO A 298 8.75 8.13 0.90
N ILE A 299 8.64 6.85 0.52
CA ILE A 299 8.79 6.40 -0.86
C ILE A 299 7.45 5.81 -1.31
N ILE A 300 7.03 6.19 -2.51
CA ILE A 300 5.78 5.78 -3.11
C ILE A 300 6.07 4.78 -4.22
N ILE A 301 5.47 3.60 -4.14
CA ILE A 301 5.54 2.58 -5.17
C ILE A 301 4.21 2.56 -5.92
N GLY A 302 4.23 2.98 -7.19
CA GLY A 302 3.09 2.97 -8.10
C GLY A 302 3.05 1.72 -8.98
N SER A 303 1.92 1.52 -9.66
CA SER A 303 1.75 0.37 -10.58
C SER A 303 2.28 0.63 -11.99
N HIS A 304 2.19 1.88 -12.46
CA HIS A 304 2.64 2.28 -13.79
C HIS A 304 2.91 3.78 -13.81
N ASN A 305 3.66 4.21 -14.84
CA ASN A 305 3.99 5.61 -15.08
C ASN A 305 3.74 5.96 -16.55
N GLU A 306 2.46 6.02 -16.93
CA GLU A 306 2.06 6.36 -18.29
C GLU A 306 1.52 7.78 -18.34
N LYS A 307 2.04 8.59 -19.27
CA LYS A 307 1.50 9.92 -19.54
C LYS A 307 0.06 9.79 -19.99
N ILE A 308 -0.85 10.38 -19.21
CA ILE A 308 -2.25 10.51 -19.62
C ILE A 308 -2.26 11.41 -20.86
N ARG A 309 -2.43 10.82 -22.04
CA ARG A 309 -2.83 11.58 -23.23
C ARG A 309 -4.25 12.04 -22.95
N LEU A 310 -4.39 13.24 -22.37
CA LEU A 310 -5.65 13.94 -22.46
C LEU A 310 -5.93 14.05 -23.95
N MET A 311 -6.97 13.34 -24.43
CA MET A 311 -7.55 13.69 -25.71
C MET A 311 -8.01 15.12 -25.53
N ALA A 312 -7.20 16.07 -26.01
CA ALA A 312 -7.62 17.45 -26.16
C ALA A 312 -8.86 17.39 -27.03
N ASN A 313 -10.02 17.60 -26.43
CA ASN A 313 -11.27 17.70 -27.15
C ASN A 313 -11.37 19.19 -27.52
N PRO A 314 -11.14 19.59 -28.78
CA PRO A 314 -11.09 21.01 -29.18
C PRO A 314 -12.46 21.71 -29.11
N ALA A 315 -13.47 21.07 -28.52
CA ALA A 315 -14.85 21.55 -28.46
C ALA A 315 -15.22 22.27 -27.15
N LEU A 316 -14.27 22.47 -26.22
CA LEU A 316 -14.55 23.11 -24.92
C LEU A 316 -13.74 24.39 -24.65
N ASP A 317 -13.22 25.05 -25.69
CA ASP A 317 -12.50 26.33 -25.56
C ASP A 317 -13.41 27.57 -25.71
N HIS A 318 -14.74 27.39 -25.75
CA HIS A 318 -15.68 28.51 -25.95
C HIS A 318 -16.53 28.92 -24.75
N VAL A 319 -16.30 28.36 -23.57
CA VAL A 319 -16.94 28.88 -22.35
C VAL A 319 -15.96 28.79 -21.20
N ILE A 320 -15.25 29.89 -20.96
CA ILE A 320 -14.87 30.51 -19.66
C ILE A 320 -13.78 31.53 -20.01
N ASN A 321 -14.24 32.69 -20.48
CA ASN A 321 -13.52 33.93 -20.31
C ASN A 321 -14.47 34.80 -19.49
N ILE A 322 -13.96 35.35 -18.38
CA ILE A 322 -14.49 36.38 -17.46
C ILE A 322 -14.53 35.88 -16.00
N ALA A 323 -13.76 36.60 -15.16
CA ALA A 323 -13.72 36.63 -13.69
C ALA A 323 -13.12 35.38 -12.99
N ASP A 324 -12.12 35.44 -12.11
CA ASP A 324 -11.50 36.56 -11.39
C ASP A 324 -10.01 36.31 -11.17
N LYS A 325 -9.24 37.40 -11.34
CA LYS A 325 -7.94 37.58 -10.69
C LYS A 325 -8.21 37.91 -9.23
N ASN A 326 -7.47 37.25 -8.34
CA ASN A 326 -7.11 37.61 -6.96
C ASN A 326 -7.54 36.55 -5.93
N GLU A 327 -6.61 35.65 -5.61
CA GLU A 327 -6.19 35.35 -4.24
C GLU A 327 -5.13 34.25 -4.31
N CYS A 328 -3.87 34.68 -4.25
CA CYS A 328 -2.70 33.82 -4.27
C CYS A 328 -1.83 34.22 -3.09
N SER A 329 -2.06 33.62 -1.93
CA SER A 329 -1.06 33.44 -0.88
C SER A 329 -1.64 32.65 0.28
N GLU A 330 -0.85 31.70 0.76
CA GLU A 330 -0.95 30.97 2.04
C GLU A 330 -1.79 29.69 2.05
N ASN A 331 -1.20 28.66 2.67
CA ASN A 331 -1.73 27.35 3.03
C ASN A 331 -1.62 26.20 2.02
N LEU A 332 -0.39 25.76 1.70
CA LEU A 332 -0.15 24.41 1.15
C LEU A 332 1.19 23.79 1.62
N GLN A 333 1.70 24.17 2.79
CA GLN A 333 2.94 23.62 3.38
C GLN A 333 2.74 22.44 4.34
N ALA A 334 1.54 21.89 4.47
CA ALA A 334 1.25 20.85 5.45
C ALA A 334 0.50 19.67 4.84
N GLU A 335 1.09 18.93 3.89
CA GLU A 335 0.48 17.68 3.40
C GLU A 335 1.47 16.73 2.70
N CYS A 336 2.62 16.49 3.34
CA CYS A 336 3.50 15.36 2.99
C CYS A 336 3.79 14.45 4.19
N LEU A 337 2.99 14.54 5.24
CA LEU A 337 3.09 13.70 6.42
C LEU A 337 1.69 13.35 6.93
N VAL A 338 1.08 12.34 6.32
CA VAL A 338 0.22 11.38 7.02
C VAL A 338 0.57 10.00 6.48
#